data_AF-A0A542UUA3-F1
#
_entry.id   AF-A0A542UUA3-F1
#
_cell.length_a   1.000
_cell.length_b   1.000
_cell.length_c   1.000
_cell.angle_alpha   90.00
_cell.angle_beta   90.00
_cell.angle_gamma   90.00
#
_symmetry.space_group_name_H-M   'P 1'
#
loop_
_entity.id
_entity.type
_entity.pdbx_description
1 polymer ?
#
loop_
_entity_poly.entity_id
_entity_poly.type
_entity_poly.pdbx_seq_one_letter_code
_entity_poly.pdbx_strand_id
1 'polypeptide(L)'
;MLIYDQTFVATMDATRGEATALGADAYGSEHLLLGLLTSADALTTRVVEEFPGLTAPAVRDAVREAADDAPHLARLGLTAPPAPTTDPARRAAPPRVKHRPELQAALNRATAAWGHLRKAHALPKERQLSSAVLWLAVLEPSARAPRLLSALGIDPDAVRTVVLRTLVPAGTPVPTWPTDPPVDPLTRLAHRIFGRTHVAR
;
A
#
# COMPACT_ATOMS: atom_id res chain seq x y z
N MET A 1 16.11 -16.78 -0.28
CA MET A 1 14.69 -17.18 -0.26
C MET A 1 14.07 -16.54 0.96
N LEU A 2 13.23 -15.52 0.80
CA LEU A 2 12.53 -14.87 1.92
C LEU A 2 11.39 -15.81 2.33
N ILE A 3 11.32 -16.15 3.61
CA ILE A 3 10.25 -16.96 4.19
C ILE A 3 9.18 -15.98 4.71
N TYR A 4 7.91 -16.26 4.45
CA TYR A 4 6.79 -15.48 4.97
C TYR A 4 6.37 -16.05 6.32
N ASP A 5 6.03 -15.18 7.27
CA ASP A 5 5.47 -15.63 8.54
C ASP A 5 3.95 -15.92 8.43
N GLN A 6 3.35 -16.38 9.54
CA GLN A 6 1.92 -16.69 9.58
C GLN A 6 1.04 -15.45 9.41
N THR A 7 1.47 -14.27 9.88
CA THR A 7 0.69 -13.03 9.75
C THR A 7 0.61 -12.58 8.29
N PHE A 8 1.70 -12.74 7.54
CA PHE A 8 1.75 -12.49 6.11
C PHE A 8 0.81 -13.43 5.37
N VAL A 9 0.89 -14.74 5.64
CA VAL A 9 0.05 -15.73 4.96
C VAL A 9 -1.43 -15.50 5.26
N ALA A 10 -1.80 -15.29 6.52
CA ALA A 10 -3.17 -15.00 6.92
C ALA A 10 -3.72 -13.72 6.26
N THR A 11 -2.90 -12.66 6.18
CA THR A 11 -3.26 -11.42 5.50
C THR A 11 -3.49 -11.63 4.01
N MET A 12 -2.65 -12.41 3.33
CA MET A 12 -2.81 -12.69 1.90
C MET A 12 -4.04 -13.55 1.60
N ASP A 13 -4.39 -14.48 2.49
CA ASP A 13 -5.63 -15.25 2.37
C ASP A 13 -6.87 -14.37 2.59
N ALA A 14 -6.86 -13.52 3.60
CA ALA A 14 -7.90 -12.52 3.82
C ALA A 14 -8.04 -11.57 2.63
N THR A 15 -6.92 -11.07 2.08
CA THR A 15 -6.88 -10.22 0.87
C THR A 15 -7.58 -10.90 -0.31
N ARG A 16 -7.37 -12.20 -0.49
CA ARG A 16 -8.05 -12.98 -1.53
C ARG A 16 -9.55 -13.05 -1.27
N GLY A 17 -9.97 -13.29 -0.04
CA GLY A 17 -11.38 -13.27 0.37
C GLY A 17 -12.05 -11.94 0.05
N GLU A 18 -11.43 -10.82 0.42
CA GLU A 18 -11.95 -9.47 0.20
C GLU A 18 -12.06 -9.12 -1.28
N ALA A 19 -11.02 -9.40 -2.07
CA ALA A 19 -11.06 -9.18 -3.51
C ALA A 19 -12.13 -10.03 -4.21
N THR A 20 -12.33 -11.26 -3.74
CA THR A 20 -13.39 -12.14 -4.26
C THR A 20 -14.78 -11.60 -3.90
N ALA A 21 -14.98 -11.19 -2.64
CA ALA A 21 -16.24 -10.64 -2.16
C ALA A 21 -16.63 -9.31 -2.84
N LEU A 22 -15.64 -8.51 -3.23
CA LEU A 22 -15.82 -7.25 -3.96
C LEU A 22 -15.86 -7.46 -5.49
N GLY A 23 -15.80 -8.71 -5.98
CA GLY A 23 -15.90 -9.02 -7.40
C GLY A 23 -14.72 -8.54 -8.25
N ALA A 24 -13.55 -8.32 -7.63
CA ALA A 24 -12.39 -7.78 -8.32
C ALA A 24 -11.74 -8.81 -9.26
N ASP A 25 -11.26 -8.36 -10.43
CA ASP A 25 -10.50 -9.22 -11.35
C ASP A 25 -9.01 -9.39 -10.97
N ALA A 26 -8.49 -8.52 -10.10
CA ALA A 26 -7.11 -8.51 -9.64
C ALA A 26 -6.97 -7.87 -8.25
N TYR A 27 -5.97 -8.28 -7.45
CA TYR A 27 -5.68 -7.64 -6.16
C TYR A 27 -5.11 -6.23 -6.36
N GLY A 28 -5.79 -5.24 -5.81
CA GLY A 28 -5.28 -3.88 -5.60
C GLY A 28 -4.89 -3.64 -4.13
N SER A 29 -4.19 -2.53 -3.85
CA SER A 29 -3.79 -2.20 -2.47
C SER A 29 -4.96 -1.97 -1.52
N GLU A 30 -6.14 -1.62 -2.03
CA GLU A 30 -7.37 -1.52 -1.24
C GLU A 30 -7.81 -2.87 -0.66
N HIS A 31 -7.64 -3.96 -1.42
CA HIS A 31 -7.97 -5.31 -0.95
C HIS A 31 -6.91 -5.83 0.02
N LEU A 32 -5.65 -5.45 -0.18
CA LEU A 32 -4.59 -5.77 0.76
C LEU A 32 -4.79 -5.04 2.10
N LEU A 33 -5.21 -3.78 2.06
CA LEU A 33 -5.60 -3.03 3.27
C LEU A 33 -6.76 -3.72 3.99
N LEU A 34 -7.80 -4.14 3.26
CA LEU A 34 -8.89 -4.92 3.85
C LEU A 34 -8.41 -6.25 4.43
N GLY A 35 -7.50 -6.96 3.75
CA GLY A 35 -6.91 -8.19 4.24
C GLY A 35 -6.14 -7.99 5.56
N LEU A 36 -5.42 -6.88 5.71
CA LEU A 36 -4.72 -6.51 6.95
C LEU A 36 -5.73 -6.26 8.08
N LEU A 37 -6.78 -5.48 7.80
CA LEU A 37 -7.81 -5.16 8.79
C LEU A 37 -8.63 -6.39 9.21
N THR A 38 -8.84 -7.34 8.30
CA THR A 38 -9.56 -8.58 8.57
C THR A 38 -8.69 -9.63 9.29
N SER A 39 -7.38 -9.70 9.00
CA SER A 39 -6.48 -10.63 9.70
C SER A 39 -6.23 -10.23 11.15
N ALA A 40 -6.37 -8.94 11.47
CA ALA A 40 -6.40 -8.37 12.82
C ALA A 40 -5.23 -8.84 13.70
N ASP A 41 -4.04 -8.91 13.13
CA ASP A 41 -2.84 -9.27 13.89
C ASP A 41 -2.44 -8.19 14.90
N ALA A 42 -1.41 -8.46 15.71
CA ALA A 42 -0.99 -7.55 16.78
C ALA A 42 -0.62 -6.15 16.25
N LEU A 43 0.07 -6.07 15.10
CA LEU A 43 0.42 -4.78 14.48
C LEU A 43 -0.84 -4.03 14.03
N THR A 44 -1.75 -4.71 13.34
CA THR A 44 -2.99 -4.12 12.85
C THR A 44 -3.86 -3.63 14.01
N THR A 45 -3.92 -4.39 15.10
CA THR A 45 -4.63 -3.98 16.32
C THR A 45 -4.08 -2.66 16.86
N ARG A 46 -2.75 -2.51 16.95
CA ARG A 46 -2.12 -1.24 17.37
C ARG A 46 -2.42 -0.08 16.43
N VAL A 47 -2.45 -0.33 15.13
CA VAL A 47 -2.80 0.71 14.15
C VAL A 47 -4.26 1.15 14.35
N VAL A 48 -5.20 0.22 14.46
CA VAL A 48 -6.63 0.55 14.60
C VAL A 48 -6.96 1.19 15.96
N GLU A 49 -6.22 0.87 17.02
CA GLU A 49 -6.30 1.57 18.32
C GLU A 49 -6.02 3.08 18.18
N GLU A 50 -5.06 3.47 17.34
CA GLU A 50 -4.67 4.87 17.09
C GLU A 50 -5.57 5.54 16.05
N PHE A 51 -6.19 4.75 15.17
CA PHE A 51 -7.10 5.23 14.12
C PHE A 51 -8.45 4.51 14.18
N PRO A 52 -9.35 4.86 15.12
CA PRO A 52 -10.62 4.16 15.31
C PRO A 52 -11.55 4.15 14.09
N GLY A 53 -11.40 5.11 13.17
CA GLY A 53 -12.12 5.16 11.89
C GLY A 53 -11.61 4.17 10.84
N LEU A 54 -10.41 3.61 11.02
CA LEU A 54 -9.80 2.64 10.11
C LEU A 54 -10.37 1.23 10.35
N THR A 55 -11.59 1.00 9.90
CA THR A 55 -12.26 -0.29 10.08
C THR A 55 -12.48 -0.99 8.75
N ALA A 56 -12.50 -2.33 8.76
CA ALA A 56 -12.77 -3.10 7.55
C ALA A 56 -14.13 -2.73 6.90
N PRO A 57 -15.25 -2.55 7.65
CA PRO A 57 -16.50 -2.06 7.08
C PRO A 57 -16.36 -0.70 6.39
N ALA A 58 -15.78 0.30 7.06
CA ALA A 58 -15.61 1.63 6.47
C ALA A 58 -14.76 1.61 5.19
N VAL A 59 -13.68 0.83 5.17
CA VAL A 59 -12.86 0.67 3.96
C VAL A 59 -13.63 -0.07 2.86
N ARG A 60 -14.43 -1.11 3.18
CA ARG A 60 -15.24 -1.81 2.16
C ARG A 60 -16.25 -0.85 1.53
N ASP A 61 -16.89 -0.01 2.33
CA ASP A 61 -17.89 0.95 1.85
C ASP A 61 -17.22 2.01 0.96
N ALA A 62 -16.08 2.58 1.40
CA ALA A 62 -15.31 3.51 0.57
C ALA A 62 -14.82 2.89 -0.75
N VAL A 63 -14.47 1.59 -0.76
CA VAL A 63 -14.09 0.89 -2.01
C VAL A 63 -15.27 0.73 -2.95
N ARG A 64 -16.46 0.43 -2.42
CA ARG A 64 -17.70 0.33 -3.22
C ARG A 64 -18.09 1.67 -3.80
N GLU A 65 -18.13 2.72 -2.98
CA GLU A 65 -18.44 4.09 -3.42
C GLU A 65 -17.46 4.54 -4.51
N ALA A 66 -16.16 4.32 -4.32
CA ALA A 66 -15.16 4.67 -5.34
C ALA A 66 -15.27 3.83 -6.63
N ALA A 67 -15.86 2.64 -6.58
CA ALA A 67 -16.14 1.83 -7.77
C ALA A 67 -17.42 2.32 -8.48
N ASP A 68 -18.44 2.73 -7.72
CA ASP A 68 -19.71 3.26 -8.22
C ASP A 68 -19.56 4.67 -8.84
N ASP A 69 -18.60 5.46 -8.34
CA ASP A 69 -18.25 6.78 -8.88
C ASP A 69 -17.37 6.72 -10.13
N ALA A 70 -16.64 5.63 -10.35
CA ALA A 70 -15.76 5.49 -11.51
C ALA A 70 -16.50 5.64 -12.87
N PRO A 71 -17.72 5.09 -13.06
CA PRO A 71 -18.57 5.38 -14.20
C PRO A 71 -18.92 6.87 -14.36
N HIS A 72 -19.17 7.61 -13.27
CA HIS A 72 -19.49 9.04 -13.34
C HIS A 72 -18.26 9.87 -13.73
N LEU A 73 -17.09 9.58 -13.17
CA LEU A 73 -15.83 10.24 -13.52
C LEU A 73 -15.41 9.95 -14.97
N ALA A 74 -15.65 8.72 -15.45
CA ALA A 74 -15.42 8.35 -16.85
C ALA A 74 -16.36 9.09 -17.80
N ARG A 75 -17.65 9.25 -17.46
CA ARG A 75 -18.62 10.03 -18.26
C ARG A 75 -18.28 11.51 -18.34
N LEU A 76 -17.65 12.06 -17.30
CA LEU A 76 -17.17 13.44 -17.27
C LEU A 76 -15.83 13.63 -18.00
N GLY A 77 -15.22 12.57 -18.54
CA GLY A 77 -13.94 12.62 -19.25
C GLY A 77 -12.73 12.87 -18.34
N LEU A 78 -12.87 12.65 -17.03
CA LEU A 78 -11.86 13.01 -16.02
C LEU A 78 -10.97 11.84 -15.59
N THR A 79 -11.13 10.63 -16.16
CA THR A 79 -10.33 9.44 -15.81
C THR A 79 -9.98 8.55 -17.01
N ALA A 80 -8.86 7.82 -16.90
CA ALA A 80 -8.41 6.74 -17.79
C ALA A 80 -9.45 5.57 -17.82
N PRO A 81 -9.38 4.63 -18.80
CA PRO A 81 -10.53 3.82 -19.23
C PRO A 81 -11.17 3.02 -18.08
N PRO A 82 -12.48 2.78 -18.17
CA PRO A 82 -13.27 2.24 -17.07
C PRO A 82 -12.70 0.88 -16.62
N ALA A 83 -12.58 0.71 -15.30
CA ALA A 83 -12.52 -0.63 -14.73
C ALA A 83 -13.76 -1.41 -15.22
N PRO A 84 -13.62 -2.71 -15.55
CA PRO A 84 -14.74 -3.49 -16.05
C PRO A 84 -15.89 -3.42 -15.04
N THR A 85 -17.08 -3.15 -15.57
CA THR A 85 -18.35 -3.11 -14.86
C THR A 85 -18.51 -4.36 -13.98
N THR A 86 -18.67 -4.15 -12.68
CA THR A 86 -19.08 -5.18 -11.72
C THR A 86 -20.47 -5.67 -12.11
N ASP A 87 -20.54 -6.80 -12.80
CA ASP A 87 -21.78 -7.55 -12.96
C ASP A 87 -22.11 -8.21 -11.61
N PRO A 88 -23.19 -7.79 -10.91
CA PRO A 88 -23.58 -8.39 -9.63
C PRO A 88 -23.97 -9.87 -9.78
N ALA A 89 -24.22 -10.37 -11.00
CA ALA A 89 -24.53 -11.77 -11.28
C ALA A 89 -23.28 -12.62 -11.56
N ARG A 90 -22.09 -12.01 -11.72
CA ARG A 90 -20.84 -12.78 -11.83
C ARG A 90 -20.53 -13.37 -10.46
N ARG A 91 -20.82 -14.67 -10.30
CA ARG A 91 -20.41 -15.45 -9.11
C ARG A 91 -19.00 -15.04 -8.73
N ALA A 92 -18.82 -14.71 -7.45
CA ALA A 92 -17.57 -14.29 -6.83
C ALA A 92 -16.47 -15.33 -7.07
N ALA A 93 -15.83 -15.24 -8.24
CA ALA A 93 -14.72 -16.08 -8.63
C ALA A 93 -13.45 -15.44 -8.10
N PRO A 94 -12.48 -16.23 -7.62
CA PRO A 94 -11.21 -15.67 -7.19
C PRO A 94 -10.55 -14.91 -8.35
N PRO A 95 -9.87 -13.79 -8.08
CA PRO A 95 -9.19 -13.01 -9.10
C PRO A 95 -8.25 -13.88 -9.95
N ARG A 96 -8.32 -13.72 -11.28
CA ARG A 96 -7.49 -14.49 -12.22
C ARG A 96 -6.07 -13.92 -12.31
N VAL A 97 -5.93 -12.63 -12.12
CA VAL A 97 -4.65 -11.92 -12.06
C VAL A 97 -4.30 -11.69 -10.60
N LYS A 98 -3.08 -12.04 -10.18
CA LYS A 98 -2.67 -11.88 -8.79
C LYS A 98 -2.64 -10.41 -8.37
N HIS A 99 -1.84 -9.56 -9.01
CA HIS A 99 -1.69 -8.17 -8.57
C HIS A 99 -1.94 -7.18 -9.70
N ARG A 100 -2.62 -6.08 -9.40
CA ARG A 100 -2.62 -4.89 -10.27
C ARG A 100 -1.19 -4.35 -10.37
N PRO A 101 -0.80 -3.71 -11.50
CA PRO A 101 0.53 -3.13 -11.65
C PRO A 101 0.89 -2.13 -10.54
N GLU A 102 -0.09 -1.37 -10.06
CA GLU A 102 0.06 -0.43 -8.94
C GLU A 102 0.47 -1.16 -7.65
N LEU A 103 -0.26 -2.19 -7.24
CA LEU A 103 0.07 -2.98 -6.04
C LEU A 103 1.44 -3.66 -6.18
N GLN A 104 1.76 -4.19 -7.36
CA GLN A 104 3.07 -4.79 -7.60
C GLN A 104 4.21 -3.78 -7.43
N ALA A 105 4.06 -2.57 -7.96
CA ALA A 105 5.05 -1.51 -7.81
C ALA A 105 5.21 -1.08 -6.34
N ALA A 106 4.09 -0.96 -5.60
CA ALA A 106 4.08 -0.66 -4.18
C ALA A 106 4.80 -1.73 -3.34
N LEU A 107 4.51 -3.01 -3.57
CA LEU A 107 5.20 -4.13 -2.89
C LEU A 107 6.70 -4.14 -3.17
N ASN A 108 7.10 -3.89 -4.43
CA ASN A 108 8.50 -3.84 -4.81
C ASN A 108 9.23 -2.70 -4.10
N ARG A 109 8.63 -1.50 -4.06
CA ARG A 109 9.20 -0.35 -3.35
C ARG A 109 9.29 -0.59 -1.86
N ALA A 110 8.22 -1.08 -1.24
CA ALA A 110 8.23 -1.31 0.19
C ALA A 110 9.26 -2.36 0.60
N THR A 111 9.40 -3.43 -0.19
CA THR A 111 10.42 -4.45 0.06
C THR A 111 11.84 -3.88 -0.11
N ALA A 112 12.07 -3.00 -1.08
CA ALA A 112 13.36 -2.35 -1.29
C ALA A 112 13.71 -1.39 -0.14
N ALA A 113 12.76 -0.53 0.26
CA ALA A 113 12.89 0.39 1.38
C ALA A 113 13.13 -0.36 2.71
N TRP A 114 12.38 -1.42 2.95
CA TRP A 114 12.57 -2.34 4.09
C TRP A 114 14.00 -2.91 4.11
N GLY A 115 14.47 -3.39 2.97
CA GLY A 115 15.83 -3.90 2.82
C GLY A 115 16.90 -2.84 3.11
N HIS A 116 16.68 -1.60 2.68
CA HIS A 116 17.57 -0.46 2.96
C HIS A 116 17.63 -0.15 4.46
N LEU A 117 16.48 0.03 5.11
CA LEU A 117 16.42 0.36 6.54
C LEU A 117 17.02 -0.76 7.41
N ARG A 118 16.84 -2.02 7.03
CA ARG A 118 17.49 -3.15 7.71
C ARG A 118 19.00 -3.16 7.58
N LYS A 119 19.54 -2.82 6.38
CA LYS A 119 20.99 -2.69 6.18
C LYS A 119 21.56 -1.52 6.98
N ALA A 120 20.78 -0.46 7.16
CA ALA A 120 21.13 0.69 7.99
C ALA A 120 20.91 0.47 9.50
N HIS A 121 20.54 -0.74 9.93
CA HIS A 121 20.22 -1.07 11.34
C HIS A 121 19.08 -0.25 11.96
N ALA A 122 18.24 0.37 11.13
CA ALA A 122 17.10 1.17 11.55
C ALA A 122 15.84 0.34 11.80
N LEU A 123 15.81 -0.91 11.33
CA LEU A 123 14.76 -1.90 11.61
C LEU A 123 15.36 -3.20 12.14
N PRO A 124 14.61 -3.99 12.93
CA PRO A 124 15.06 -5.28 13.43
C PRO A 124 15.49 -6.24 12.32
N LYS A 125 16.44 -7.12 12.62
CA LYS A 125 16.90 -8.16 11.70
C LYS A 125 15.94 -9.35 11.70
N GLU A 126 14.74 -9.17 11.16
CA GLU A 126 13.77 -10.28 11.04
C GLU A 126 14.16 -11.25 9.90
N ARG A 127 14.09 -12.55 10.16
CA ARG A 127 14.38 -13.56 9.11
C ARG A 127 13.22 -13.75 8.14
N GLN A 128 12.00 -13.36 8.53
CA GLN A 128 10.77 -13.58 7.78
C GLN A 128 10.12 -12.24 7.43
N LEU A 129 9.32 -12.23 6.37
CA LEU A 129 8.44 -11.10 6.06
C LEU A 129 7.10 -11.29 6.78
N SER A 130 6.70 -10.30 7.56
CA SER A 130 5.44 -10.23 8.30
C SER A 130 4.42 -9.32 7.61
N SER A 131 3.23 -9.19 8.18
CA SER A 131 2.23 -8.18 7.80
C SER A 131 2.78 -6.74 7.77
N ALA A 132 3.87 -6.46 8.49
CA ALA A 132 4.51 -5.15 8.53
C ALA A 132 4.93 -4.63 7.16
N VAL A 133 5.52 -5.49 6.31
CA VAL A 133 5.91 -5.08 4.95
C VAL A 133 4.69 -4.82 4.07
N LEU A 134 3.58 -5.52 4.34
CA LEU A 134 2.31 -5.34 3.63
C LEU A 134 1.65 -4.01 4.03
N TRP A 135 1.66 -3.67 5.33
CA TRP A 135 1.25 -2.34 5.81
C TRP A 135 2.04 -1.22 5.12
N LEU A 136 3.37 -1.37 5.04
CA LEU A 136 4.20 -0.37 4.39
C LEU A 136 3.95 -0.30 2.87
N ALA A 137 3.65 -1.43 2.23
CA ALA A 137 3.26 -1.47 0.83
C ALA A 137 1.93 -0.76 0.56
N VAL A 138 0.89 -0.97 1.38
CA VAL A 138 -0.38 -0.26 1.19
C VAL A 138 -0.27 1.24 1.49
N LEU A 139 0.78 1.66 2.20
CA LEU A 139 1.06 3.06 2.50
C LEU A 139 2.02 3.72 1.49
N GLU A 140 2.48 3.00 0.46
CA GLU A 140 3.31 3.60 -0.59
C GLU A 140 2.53 4.68 -1.36
N PRO A 141 3.12 5.85 -1.67
CA PRO A 141 2.39 6.92 -2.37
C PRO A 141 1.82 6.54 -3.74
N SER A 142 2.39 5.55 -4.42
CA SER A 142 1.82 5.03 -5.69
C SER A 142 0.58 4.19 -5.50
N ALA A 143 0.34 3.70 -4.29
CA ALA A 143 -0.77 2.83 -4.01
C ALA A 143 -2.11 3.59 -4.05
N ARG A 144 -3.20 2.88 -4.26
CA ARG A 144 -4.57 3.40 -4.16
C ARG A 144 -5.01 3.56 -2.71
N ALA A 145 -4.58 2.68 -1.82
CA ALA A 145 -4.96 2.67 -0.41
C ALA A 145 -4.74 4.02 0.33
N PRO A 146 -3.65 4.78 0.14
CA PRO A 146 -3.48 6.08 0.79
C PRO A 146 -4.59 7.08 0.42
N ARG A 147 -5.08 7.04 -0.83
CA ARG A 147 -6.19 7.91 -1.26
C ARG A 147 -7.50 7.54 -0.57
N LEU A 148 -7.74 6.25 -0.35
CA LEU A 148 -8.89 5.77 0.41
C LEU A 148 -8.79 6.19 1.88
N LEU A 149 -7.61 6.06 2.49
CA LEU A 149 -7.36 6.55 3.84
C LEU A 149 -7.65 8.05 3.95
N SER A 150 -7.14 8.85 3.01
CA SER A 150 -7.42 10.29 2.97
C SER A 150 -8.91 10.61 2.78
N ALA A 151 -9.63 9.83 1.97
CA ALA A 151 -11.09 9.98 1.80
C ALA A 151 -11.87 9.67 3.08
N LEU A 152 -11.35 8.76 3.92
CA LEU A 152 -11.86 8.48 5.27
C LEU A 152 -11.40 9.51 6.32
N GLY A 153 -10.67 10.57 5.92
CA GLY A 153 -10.12 11.58 6.83
C GLY A 153 -8.90 11.10 7.62
N ILE A 154 -8.24 10.03 7.19
CA ILE A 154 -7.10 9.41 7.86
C ILE A 154 -5.82 9.75 7.08
N ASP A 155 -4.85 10.35 7.75
CA ASP A 155 -3.56 10.67 7.16
C ASP A 155 -2.71 9.39 6.98
N PRO A 156 -2.39 8.97 5.74
CA PRO A 156 -1.56 7.78 5.50
C PRO A 156 -0.15 7.90 6.08
N ASP A 157 0.41 9.11 6.20
CA ASP A 157 1.75 9.30 6.75
C ASP A 157 1.76 9.13 8.28
N ALA A 158 0.68 9.56 8.95
CA ALA A 158 0.45 9.26 10.36
C ALA A 158 0.32 7.74 10.59
N VAL A 159 -0.44 7.02 9.75
CA VAL A 159 -0.55 5.56 9.83
C VAL A 159 0.82 4.90 9.65
N ARG A 160 1.62 5.36 8.69
CA ARG A 160 2.98 4.83 8.46
C ARG A 160 3.88 5.03 9.66
N THR A 161 3.78 6.19 10.31
CA THR A 161 4.55 6.50 11.52
C THR A 161 4.20 5.56 12.65
N VAL A 162 2.91 5.25 12.85
CA VAL A 162 2.46 4.26 13.84
C VAL A 162 3.02 2.88 13.53
N VAL A 163 2.89 2.42 12.28
CA VAL A 163 3.46 1.13 11.84
C VAL A 163 4.94 1.05 12.16
N LEU A 164 5.74 2.03 11.73
CA LEU A 164 7.19 2.04 11.96
C LEU A 164 7.56 2.10 13.44
N ARG A 165 6.80 2.86 14.24
CA ARG A 165 6.97 2.94 15.69
C ARG A 165 6.74 1.58 16.36
N THR A 166 5.77 0.80 15.90
CA THR A 166 5.50 -0.54 16.44
C THR A 166 6.60 -1.56 16.10
N LEU A 167 7.36 -1.33 15.02
CA LEU A 167 8.44 -2.22 14.59
C LEU A 167 9.77 -1.98 15.33
N VAL A 168 9.93 -0.82 15.97
CA VAL A 168 11.16 -0.49 16.69
C VAL A 168 10.98 -0.64 18.20
N PRO A 169 12.03 -0.99 18.96
CA PRO A 169 11.96 -1.03 20.41
C PRO A 169 11.56 0.32 21.00
N ALA A 170 10.77 0.30 22.08
CA ALA A 170 10.34 1.52 22.77
C ALA A 170 11.54 2.42 23.15
N GLY A 171 11.41 3.72 22.90
CA GLY A 171 12.48 4.70 23.12
C GLY A 171 13.47 4.84 21.94
N THR A 172 13.37 4.01 20.90
CA THR A 172 14.15 4.17 19.67
C THR A 172 13.52 5.23 18.77
N PRO A 173 14.29 6.13 18.14
CA PRO A 173 13.76 7.05 17.14
C PRO A 173 13.06 6.28 16.01
N VAL A 174 11.87 6.73 15.64
CA VAL A 174 11.12 6.14 14.52
C VAL A 174 11.87 6.45 13.22
N PRO A 175 12.21 5.43 12.41
CA PRO A 175 12.95 5.65 11.17
C PRO A 175 12.09 6.39 10.15
N THR A 176 12.73 7.24 9.34
CA THR A 176 12.07 7.88 8.21
C THR A 176 11.90 6.88 7.07
N TRP A 177 10.68 6.73 6.56
CA TRP A 177 10.42 5.89 5.41
C TRP A 177 10.81 6.61 4.11
N PRO A 178 11.65 6.01 3.25
CA PRO A 178 12.02 6.63 1.99
C PRO A 178 10.87 6.49 0.98
N THR A 179 10.02 7.51 0.90
CA THR A 179 8.93 7.61 -0.07
C THR A 179 9.37 8.21 -1.41
N ASP A 180 10.49 8.93 -1.43
CA ASP A 180 11.06 9.50 -2.65
C ASP A 180 11.52 8.38 -3.59
N PRO A 181 11.31 8.53 -4.91
CA PRO A 181 11.92 7.61 -5.87
C PRO A 181 13.43 7.63 -5.66
N PRO A 182 14.11 6.47 -5.65
CA PRO A 182 15.56 6.47 -5.59
C PRO A 182 16.06 7.28 -6.78
N VAL A 183 16.65 8.44 -6.51
CA VAL A 183 17.33 9.24 -7.53
C VAL A 183 18.48 8.41 -8.05
N ASP A 184 18.24 7.80 -9.21
CA ASP A 184 19.22 7.05 -9.96
C ASP A 184 20.49 7.92 -10.05
N PRO A 185 21.67 7.39 -9.65
CA PRO A 185 22.93 8.09 -9.79
C PRO A 185 23.13 8.68 -11.19
N LEU A 186 22.59 8.04 -12.22
CA LEU A 186 22.62 8.51 -13.60
C LEU A 186 21.78 9.78 -13.82
N THR A 187 20.64 9.95 -13.14
CA THR A 187 19.82 11.17 -13.23
C THR A 187 20.51 12.34 -12.52
N ARG A 188 21.22 12.09 -11.42
CA ARG A 188 22.08 13.10 -10.76
C ARG A 188 23.27 13.50 -11.63
N LEU A 189 23.88 12.55 -12.34
CA LEU A 189 24.95 12.82 -13.29
C LEU A 189 24.43 13.63 -14.49
N ALA A 190 23.27 13.28 -15.04
CA ALA A 190 22.63 13.99 -16.13
C ALA A 190 22.28 15.45 -15.74
N HIS A 191 21.68 15.67 -14.57
CA HIS A 191 21.43 17.05 -14.09
C HIS A 191 22.71 17.86 -13.87
N ARG A 192 23.82 17.22 -13.47
CA ARG A 192 25.10 17.90 -13.26
C ARG A 192 25.83 18.23 -14.56
N ILE A 193 25.64 17.42 -15.61
CA ILE A 193 26.24 17.61 -16.93
C ILE A 193 25.41 18.60 -17.75
N PHE A 194 24.07 18.48 -17.75
CA PHE A 194 23.19 19.33 -18.55
C PHE A 194 22.74 20.62 -17.85
N GLY A 195 22.93 20.76 -16.53
CA GLY A 195 22.59 21.98 -15.78
C GLY A 195 23.66 23.08 -15.81
N ARG A 196 24.75 22.91 -16.57
CA ARG A 196 25.88 23.88 -16.60
C ARG A 196 25.95 24.78 -17.83
N THR A 197 24.99 24.70 -18.75
CA THR A 197 24.96 25.58 -19.92
C THR A 197 23.75 26.50 -19.88
N HIS A 198 23.85 27.62 -19.15
CA HIS A 198 23.41 28.94 -19.60
C HIS A 198 23.61 29.98 -18.48
N VAL A 199 24.85 30.44 -18.30
CA VAL A 199 25.13 31.83 -17.87
C VAL A 199 26.34 32.32 -18.65
N ALA A 200 26.07 33.15 -19.65
CA ALA A 200 26.95 34.07 -20.40
C ALA A 200 26.40 34.12 -21.84
N ARG A 201 26.16 35.27 -22.45
CA ARG A 201 26.31 36.68 -22.09
C ARG A 201 25.44 37.45 -23.06
#